data_AF-A0A3N5FLU5-F1
#
_entry.id   AF-A0A3N5FLU5-F1
#
_cell.length_a   1.000
_cell.length_b   1.000
_cell.length_c   1.000
_cell.angle_alpha   90.00
_cell.angle_beta   90.00
_cell.angle_gamma   90.00
#
_symmetry.space_group_name_H-M   'P 1'
#
loop_
_entity.id
_entity.type
_entity.pdbx_description
1 polymer ?
#
loop_
_entity_poly.entity_id
_entity_poly.type
_entity_poly.pdbx_seq_one_letter_code
_entity_poly.pdbx_strand_id
1 'polypeptide(L)'
;MFKNMKLGTKLICGFIAVALIGAIIGVFGILKVREIDEADTKLYQNVAVPLGQLANISVDFQRVRVNSRDVIYAKTKEAQAEYIKRITELRHEITEVSKEYEKTLFTDEGKKMFADFGKAREAYGAQLDKIVALVNQEKIDDAVSVLNGDGAKASREEQTIINEMLKGKIHQGKI
;
A
#
# COMPACT_ATOMS: atom_id res chain seq x y z
N MET A 1 27.45 -38.34 -49.06
CA MET A 1 28.24 -38.61 -47.84
C MET A 1 27.51 -39.54 -46.85
N PHE A 2 26.21 -39.35 -46.57
CA PHE A 2 25.41 -40.21 -45.68
C PHE A 2 25.28 -41.69 -46.09
N LYS A 3 25.39 -42.01 -47.39
CA LYS A 3 25.29 -43.39 -47.90
C LYS A 3 26.46 -44.29 -47.47
N ASN A 4 27.64 -43.72 -47.18
CA ASN A 4 28.87 -44.47 -46.88
C ASN A 4 29.26 -44.50 -45.38
N MET A 5 28.38 -44.00 -44.49
CA MET A 5 28.64 -43.98 -43.05
C MET A 5 28.23 -45.30 -42.37
N LYS A 6 29.03 -45.76 -41.40
CA LYS A 6 28.72 -46.92 -40.55
C LYS A 6 27.41 -46.70 -39.79
N LEU A 7 26.64 -47.76 -39.56
CA LEU A 7 25.32 -47.70 -38.93
C LEU A 7 25.34 -47.02 -37.54
N GLY A 8 26.37 -47.28 -36.74
CA GLY A 8 26.55 -46.64 -35.41
C GLY A 8 26.68 -45.11 -35.48
N THR A 9 27.38 -44.57 -36.49
CA THR A 9 27.51 -43.12 -36.67
C THR A 9 26.18 -42.47 -37.04
N LYS A 10 25.33 -43.16 -37.82
CA LYS A 10 23.98 -42.66 -38.16
C LYS A 10 23.07 -42.57 -36.93
N LEU A 11 23.13 -43.57 -36.05
CA LEU A 11 22.37 -43.56 -34.79
C LEU A 11 22.82 -42.44 -33.85
N ILE A 12 24.14 -42.27 -33.67
CA ILE A 12 24.70 -41.19 -32.82
C ILE A 12 24.28 -39.82 -33.33
N CYS A 13 24.35 -39.56 -34.65
CA CYS A 13 23.89 -38.29 -35.22
C CYS A 13 22.41 -38.02 -34.94
N GLY A 14 21.55 -39.05 -35.01
CA GLY A 14 20.13 -38.94 -34.67
C GLY A 14 19.91 -38.59 -33.19
N PHE A 15 20.62 -39.26 -32.28
CA PHE A 15 20.56 -38.97 -30.85
C PHE A 15 21.05 -37.55 -30.52
N ILE A 16 22.14 -37.10 -31.14
CA ILE A 16 22.65 -35.73 -30.96
C ILE A 16 21.63 -34.71 -31.46
N ALA A 17 20.98 -34.95 -32.61
CA ALA A 17 19.95 -34.04 -33.12
C ALA A 17 18.76 -33.91 -32.16
N VAL A 18 18.28 -35.02 -31.59
CA VAL A 18 17.22 -35.01 -30.57
C VAL A 18 17.68 -34.30 -29.29
N ALA A 19 18.91 -34.56 -28.84
CA ALA A 19 19.48 -33.90 -27.67
C ALA A 19 19.61 -32.38 -27.86
N LEU A 20 19.98 -31.92 -29.05
CA LEU A 20 20.04 -30.50 -29.40
C LEU A 20 18.65 -29.83 -29.37
N ILE A 21 17.62 -30.49 -29.89
CA ILE A 21 16.24 -30.01 -29.79
C ILE A 21 15.83 -29.88 -28.31
N GLY A 22 16.12 -30.91 -27.50
CA GLY A 22 15.87 -30.87 -26.06
C GLY A 22 16.61 -29.73 -25.36
N ALA A 23 17.88 -29.50 -25.70
CA ALA A 23 18.68 -28.40 -25.15
C ALA A 23 18.08 -27.03 -25.51
N ILE A 24 17.65 -26.84 -26.76
CA ILE A 24 16.99 -25.58 -27.19
C ILE A 24 15.71 -25.36 -26.38
N ILE A 25 14.85 -26.36 -26.27
CA ILE A 25 13.61 -26.27 -25.49
C ILE A 25 13.91 -25.93 -24.02
N GLY A 26 14.93 -26.58 -23.43
CA GLY A 26 15.36 -26.31 -22.06
C GLY A 26 15.83 -24.86 -21.87
N VAL A 27 16.62 -24.32 -22.80
CA VAL A 27 17.08 -22.92 -22.77
C VAL A 27 15.90 -21.96 -22.88
N PHE A 28 14.98 -22.19 -23.83
CA PHE A 28 13.76 -21.36 -23.95
C PHE A 28 12.89 -21.41 -22.70
N GLY A 29 12.74 -22.59 -22.10
CA GLY A 29 12.03 -22.76 -20.84
C GLY A 29 12.65 -21.93 -19.71
N ILE A 30 13.97 -21.99 -19.54
CA ILE A 30 14.68 -21.21 -18.52
C ILE A 30 14.51 -19.70 -18.75
N LEU A 31 14.63 -19.23 -20.01
CA LEU A 31 14.45 -17.81 -20.33
C LEU A 31 13.04 -17.32 -19.96
N LYS A 32 12.01 -18.11 -20.26
CA LYS A 32 10.62 -17.77 -19.93
C LYS A 32 10.32 -17.84 -18.44
N VAL A 33 10.90 -18.80 -17.72
CA VAL A 33 10.77 -18.87 -16.26
C VAL A 33 11.41 -17.64 -15.60
N ARG A 34 12.56 -17.17 -16.09
CA ARG A 34 13.20 -15.95 -15.58
C ARG A 34 12.36 -14.69 -15.81
N GLU A 35 11.75 -14.57 -16.99
CA GLU A 35 10.84 -13.46 -17.30
C GLU A 35 9.63 -13.44 -16.34
N ILE A 36 9.09 -14.61 -16.00
CA ILE A 36 8.01 -14.74 -15.01
C ILE A 36 8.50 -14.37 -13.60
N ASP A 37 9.68 -14.82 -13.19
CA ASP A 37 10.25 -14.54 -11.88
C ASP A 37 10.48 -13.03 -11.64
N GLU A 38 10.96 -12.31 -12.66
CA GLU A 38 11.11 -10.86 -12.61
C GLU A 38 9.75 -10.15 -12.53
N ALA A 39 8.77 -10.60 -13.31
CA ALA A 39 7.42 -10.04 -13.28
C ALA A 39 6.71 -10.29 -11.93
N ASP A 40 6.86 -11.48 -11.35
CA ASP A 40 6.27 -11.86 -10.07
C ASP A 40 6.94 -11.09 -8.91
N THR A 41 8.27 -10.96 -8.93
CA THR A 41 9.01 -10.14 -7.97
C THR A 41 8.52 -8.69 -8.01
N LYS A 42 8.34 -8.13 -9.21
CA LYS A 42 7.80 -6.78 -9.39
C LYS A 42 6.38 -6.66 -8.85
N LEU A 43 5.50 -7.61 -9.15
CA LEU A 43 4.11 -7.61 -8.67
C LEU A 43 4.07 -7.70 -7.13
N TYR A 44 4.85 -8.59 -6.53
CA TYR A 44 4.86 -8.78 -5.09
C TYR A 44 5.44 -7.54 -4.37
N GLN A 45 6.66 -7.14 -4.71
CA GLN A 45 7.38 -6.08 -4.00
C GLN A 45 6.81 -4.69 -4.27
N ASN A 46 6.41 -4.40 -5.50
CA ASN A 46 6.00 -3.05 -5.90
C ASN A 46 4.50 -2.83 -5.89
N VAL A 47 3.68 -3.88 -5.74
CA VAL A 47 2.22 -3.76 -5.76
C VAL A 47 1.59 -4.40 -4.53
N ALA A 48 1.79 -5.71 -4.31
CA ALA A 48 1.10 -6.43 -3.22
C ALA A 48 1.48 -5.91 -1.83
N VAL A 49 2.79 -5.77 -1.54
CA VAL A 49 3.26 -5.24 -0.24
C VAL A 49 2.75 -3.80 0.00
N PRO A 50 2.91 -2.85 -0.94
CA PRO A 50 2.36 -1.50 -0.78
C PRO A 50 0.84 -1.43 -0.66
N LEU A 51 0.10 -2.31 -1.32
CA LEU A 51 -1.35 -2.38 -1.15
C LEU A 51 -1.73 -2.78 0.27
N GLY A 52 -1.01 -3.73 0.87
CA GLY A 52 -1.17 -4.08 2.28
C GLY A 52 -0.88 -2.90 3.22
N GLN A 53 0.17 -2.13 2.92
CA GLN A 53 0.49 -0.91 3.67
C GLN A 53 -0.61 0.15 3.56
N LEU A 54 -1.11 0.42 2.35
CA LEU A 54 -2.23 1.35 2.15
C LEU A 54 -3.53 0.87 2.80
N ALA A 55 -3.79 -0.44 2.82
CA ALA A 55 -4.92 -1.02 3.53
C ALA A 55 -4.82 -0.75 5.04
N ASN A 56 -3.64 -0.96 5.63
CA ASN A 56 -3.40 -0.64 7.05
C ASN A 56 -3.61 0.86 7.32
N ILE A 57 -3.05 1.73 6.49
CA ILE A 57 -3.27 3.19 6.57
C ILE A 57 -4.76 3.51 6.54
N SER A 58 -5.52 2.92 5.62
CA SER A 58 -6.96 3.15 5.49
C SER A 58 -7.74 2.67 6.72
N VAL A 59 -7.39 1.51 7.28
CA VAL A 59 -8.03 0.97 8.48
C VAL A 59 -7.75 1.86 9.69
N ASP A 60 -6.49 2.21 9.92
CA ASP A 60 -6.12 3.03 11.07
C ASP A 60 -6.68 4.45 10.96
N PHE A 61 -6.73 5.01 9.75
CA PHE A 61 -7.40 6.28 9.48
C PHE A 61 -8.89 6.22 9.87
N GLN A 62 -9.62 5.17 9.49
CA GLN A 62 -11.02 5.03 9.89
C GLN A 62 -11.17 4.85 11.40
N ARG A 63 -10.26 4.13 12.04
CA ARG A 63 -10.22 4.01 13.50
C ARG A 63 -9.97 5.36 14.16
N VAL A 64 -9.09 6.21 13.63
CA VAL A 64 -8.91 7.59 14.12
C VAL A 64 -10.21 8.36 14.03
N ARG A 65 -10.94 8.28 12.91
CA ARG A 65 -12.25 8.93 12.77
C ARG A 65 -13.27 8.44 13.78
N VAL A 66 -13.33 7.14 14.05
CA VAL A 66 -14.22 6.58 15.07
C VAL A 66 -13.85 7.10 16.46
N ASN A 67 -12.58 6.97 16.86
CA ASN A 67 -12.11 7.43 18.17
C ASN A 67 -12.29 8.96 18.35
N SER A 68 -12.17 9.75 17.28
CA SER A 68 -12.41 11.21 17.31
C SER A 68 -13.87 11.58 17.59
N ARG A 69 -14.82 10.69 17.30
CA ARG A 69 -16.23 10.85 17.69
C ARG A 69 -16.43 10.33 19.11
N ASP A 70 -15.88 9.15 19.41
CA ASP A 70 -16.07 8.51 20.70
C ASP A 70 -15.49 9.33 21.85
N VAL A 71 -14.38 10.04 21.63
CA VAL A 71 -13.81 10.97 22.62
C VAL A 71 -14.78 12.10 23.00
N ILE A 72 -15.62 12.55 22.06
CA ILE A 72 -16.62 13.60 22.31
C ILE A 72 -17.80 13.04 23.12
N TYR A 73 -18.21 11.80 22.83
CA TYR A 73 -19.36 11.15 23.47
C TYR A 73 -19.02 10.34 24.72
N ALA A 74 -17.74 10.25 25.07
CA ALA A 74 -17.28 9.56 26.26
C ALA A 74 -17.86 10.19 27.53
N LYS A 75 -18.36 9.33 28.43
CA LYS A 75 -19.06 9.76 29.66
C LYS A 75 -18.13 10.04 30.84
N THR A 76 -16.87 9.60 30.77
CA THR A 76 -15.89 9.77 31.85
C THR A 76 -14.57 10.29 31.30
N LYS A 77 -13.77 10.93 32.16
CA LYS A 77 -12.44 11.45 31.79
C LYS A 77 -11.47 10.32 31.46
N GLU A 78 -11.62 9.18 32.11
CA GLU A 78 -10.81 7.98 31.85
C GLU A 78 -11.06 7.47 30.43
N ALA A 79 -12.33 7.37 30.01
CA ALA A 79 -12.69 6.98 28.65
C ALA A 79 -12.22 8.01 27.62
N GLN A 80 -12.33 9.31 27.91
CA GLN A 80 -11.77 10.35 27.04
C GLN A 80 -10.26 10.18 26.86
N ALA A 81 -9.52 9.97 27.94
CA ALA A 81 -8.08 9.77 27.90
C ALA A 81 -7.69 8.52 27.09
N GLU A 82 -8.46 7.44 27.19
CA GLU A 82 -8.26 6.23 26.40
C GLU A 82 -8.42 6.48 24.90
N TYR A 83 -9.50 7.15 24.49
CA TYR A 83 -9.71 7.50 23.07
C TYR A 83 -8.65 8.46 22.54
N ILE A 84 -8.23 9.45 23.32
CA ILE A 84 -7.13 10.38 22.96
C ILE A 84 -5.82 9.62 22.76
N LYS A 85 -5.51 8.68 23.67
CA LYS A 85 -4.35 7.82 23.55
C LYS A 85 -4.42 6.99 22.28
N ARG A 86 -5.56 6.36 21.99
CA ARG A 86 -5.73 5.54 20.79
C ARG A 86 -5.62 6.36 19.50
N ILE A 87 -6.15 7.59 19.45
CA ILE A 87 -5.95 8.51 18.32
C ILE A 87 -4.45 8.76 18.10
N THR A 88 -3.71 9.02 19.17
CA THR A 88 -2.27 9.29 19.10
C THR A 88 -1.49 8.07 18.60
N GLU A 89 -1.78 6.88 19.12
CA GLU A 89 -1.15 5.63 18.69
C GLU A 89 -1.44 5.32 17.22
N LEU A 90 -2.70 5.39 16.79
CA LEU A 90 -3.10 5.15 15.40
C LEU A 90 -2.44 6.16 14.45
N ARG A 91 -2.36 7.44 14.83
CA ARG A 91 -1.62 8.45 14.06
C ARG A 91 -0.14 8.08 13.99
N HIS A 92 0.46 7.58 15.05
CA HIS A 92 1.83 7.10 14.98
C HIS A 92 1.98 5.88 14.04
N GLU A 93 1.11 4.87 14.18
CA GLU A 93 1.06 3.67 13.32
C GLU A 93 0.98 4.06 11.83
N ILE A 94 0.07 4.96 11.46
CA ILE A 94 -0.05 5.47 10.08
C ILE A 94 1.26 6.14 9.63
N THR A 95 1.95 6.90 10.49
CA THR A 95 3.22 7.54 10.13
C THR A 95 4.30 6.52 9.79
N GLU A 96 4.44 5.49 10.63
CA GLU A 96 5.45 4.46 10.41
C GLU A 96 5.15 3.65 9.14
N VAL A 97 3.90 3.25 8.92
CA VAL A 97 3.51 2.52 7.70
C VAL A 97 3.68 3.40 6.45
N SER A 98 3.42 4.71 6.56
CA SER A 98 3.59 5.65 5.44
C SER A 98 5.05 5.79 5.02
N LYS A 99 6.01 5.75 5.96
CA LYS A 99 7.44 5.76 5.63
C LYS A 99 7.87 4.53 4.84
N GLU A 100 7.32 3.36 5.18
CA GLU A 100 7.61 2.13 4.44
C GLU A 100 6.94 2.14 3.06
N TYR A 101 5.72 2.69 2.95
CA TYR A 101 5.04 2.88 1.67
C TYR A 101 5.80 3.83 0.73
N GLU A 102 6.33 4.94 1.25
CA GLU A 102 7.08 5.94 0.49
C GLU A 102 8.27 5.32 -0.26
N LYS A 103 8.97 4.36 0.36
CA LYS A 103 10.11 3.65 -0.25
C LYS A 103 9.72 2.85 -1.50
N THR A 104 8.43 2.57 -1.69
CA THR A 104 7.90 1.78 -2.81
C THR A 104 7.42 2.65 -3.98
N LEU A 105 7.58 3.98 -3.88
CA LEU A 105 7.17 4.94 -4.88
C LEU A 105 8.26 5.16 -5.93
N PHE A 106 8.03 4.70 -7.15
CA PHE A 106 8.95 4.82 -8.28
C PHE A 106 8.41 5.72 -9.41
N THR A 107 7.17 6.20 -9.33
CA THR A 107 6.57 7.10 -10.32
C THR A 107 6.40 8.52 -9.76
N ASP A 108 6.53 9.53 -10.63
CA ASP A 108 6.32 10.92 -10.23
C ASP A 108 4.89 11.20 -9.78
N GLU A 109 3.92 10.56 -10.42
CA GLU A 109 2.51 10.60 -10.02
C GLU A 109 2.31 10.03 -8.60
N GLY A 110 2.92 8.87 -8.30
CA GLY A 110 2.83 8.26 -6.98
C GLY A 110 3.47 9.13 -5.89
N LYS A 111 4.64 9.72 -6.18
CA LYS A 111 5.30 10.67 -5.27
C LYS A 111 4.44 11.91 -5.03
N LYS A 112 3.81 12.45 -6.08
CA LYS A 112 2.89 13.59 -5.96
C LYS A 112 1.69 13.23 -5.09
N MET A 113 1.03 12.09 -5.33
CA MET A 113 -0.10 11.64 -4.51
C MET A 113 0.28 11.46 -3.03
N PHE A 114 1.48 10.94 -2.75
CA PHE A 114 1.98 10.80 -1.39
C PHE A 114 2.26 12.15 -0.71
N ALA A 115 2.80 13.12 -1.44
CA ALA A 115 2.97 14.48 -0.92
C ALA A 115 1.61 15.15 -0.62
N ASP A 116 0.61 14.94 -1.48
CA ASP A 116 -0.75 15.43 -1.26
C ASP A 116 -1.40 14.73 -0.04
N PHE A 117 -1.15 13.43 0.16
CA PHE A 117 -1.56 12.70 1.36
C PHE A 117 -0.96 13.30 2.62
N GLY A 118 0.35 13.61 2.63
CA GLY A 118 1.01 14.25 3.76
C GLY A 118 0.33 15.57 4.17
N LYS A 119 0.02 16.43 3.20
CA LYS A 119 -0.69 17.70 3.45
C LYS A 119 -2.10 17.50 4.00
N ALA A 120 -2.86 16.56 3.43
CA ALA A 120 -4.22 16.28 3.89
C ALA A 120 -4.23 15.73 5.32
N ARG A 121 -3.24 14.90 5.65
CA ARG A 121 -3.03 14.32 6.96
C ARG A 121 -2.62 15.36 8.01
N GLU A 122 -1.76 16.31 7.66
CA GLU A 122 -1.46 17.47 8.51
C GLU A 122 -2.73 18.30 8.77
N ALA A 123 -3.50 18.57 7.72
CA ALA A 123 -4.74 19.34 7.83
C ALA A 123 -5.77 18.66 8.74
N TYR A 124 -5.97 17.34 8.61
CA TYR A 124 -6.86 16.60 9.50
C TYR A 124 -6.30 16.47 10.92
N GLY A 125 -4.99 16.25 11.04
CA GLY A 125 -4.28 16.24 12.32
C GLY A 125 -4.53 17.51 13.15
N ALA A 126 -4.45 18.68 12.52
CA ALA A 126 -4.76 19.95 13.18
C ALA A 126 -6.21 20.02 13.70
N GLN A 127 -7.18 19.44 12.97
CA GLN A 127 -8.57 19.38 13.44
C GLN A 127 -8.76 18.40 14.60
N LEU A 128 -8.06 17.25 14.57
CA LEU A 128 -8.05 16.30 15.69
C LEU A 128 -7.48 16.94 16.96
N ASP A 129 -6.36 17.65 16.84
CA ASP A 129 -5.73 18.34 17.97
C ASP A 129 -6.67 19.41 18.55
N LYS A 130 -7.40 20.13 17.69
CA LYS A 130 -8.44 21.08 18.10
C LYS A 130 -9.61 20.40 18.82
N ILE A 131 -10.10 19.26 18.31
CA ILE A 131 -11.17 18.48 18.95
C ILE A 131 -10.73 18.02 20.35
N VAL A 132 -9.53 17.44 20.47
CA VAL A 132 -8.98 16.98 21.75
C VAL A 132 -8.85 18.14 22.73
N ALA A 133 -8.35 19.30 22.29
CA ALA A 133 -8.24 20.49 23.13
C ALA A 133 -9.59 20.99 23.64
N LEU A 134 -10.63 20.95 22.81
CA LEU A 134 -12.00 21.36 23.18
C LEU A 134 -12.64 20.36 24.16
N VAL A 135 -12.46 19.05 23.95
CA VAL A 135 -12.93 18.02 24.88
C VAL A 135 -12.25 18.16 26.25
N ASN A 136 -10.94 18.40 26.28
CA ASN A 136 -10.20 18.64 27.53
C ASN A 136 -10.69 19.89 28.27
N GLN A 137 -11.19 20.89 27.54
CA GLN A 137 -11.80 22.11 28.08
C GLN A 137 -13.31 21.96 28.40
N GLU A 138 -13.88 20.77 28.24
CA GLU A 138 -15.32 20.49 28.43
C GLU A 138 -16.25 21.24 27.47
N LYS A 139 -15.71 21.77 26.36
CA LYS A 139 -16.45 22.47 25.31
C LYS A 139 -16.94 21.49 24.26
N ILE A 140 -17.89 20.64 24.65
CA ILE A 140 -18.38 19.53 23.81
C ILE A 140 -19.09 20.03 22.55
N ASP A 141 -19.95 21.05 22.64
CA ASP A 141 -20.66 21.60 21.47
C ASP A 141 -19.71 22.21 20.43
N ASP A 142 -18.63 22.87 20.87
CA ASP A 142 -17.58 23.37 20.00
C ASP A 142 -16.82 22.22 19.34
N ALA A 143 -16.51 21.15 20.09
CA ALA A 143 -15.85 19.96 19.55
C ALA A 143 -16.70 19.27 18.48
N VAL A 144 -18.02 19.16 18.71
CA VAL A 144 -19.00 18.65 17.73
C VAL A 144 -19.04 19.53 16.48
N SER A 145 -18.99 20.86 16.66
CA SER A 145 -18.97 21.81 15.54
C SER A 145 -17.73 21.65 14.66
N VAL A 146 -16.56 21.46 15.27
CA VAL A 146 -15.31 21.17 14.55
C VAL A 146 -15.39 19.82 13.84
N LEU A 147 -15.81 18.76 14.55
CA LEU A 147 -15.95 17.41 14.00
C LEU A 147 -16.84 17.39 12.74
N ASN A 148 -17.99 18.06 12.78
CA ASN A 148 -18.96 18.07 11.69
C ASN A 148 -18.64 19.10 10.57
N GLY A 149 -17.87 20.13 10.89
CA GLY A 149 -17.42 21.18 9.97
C GLY A 149 -16.07 20.87 9.33
N ASP A 150 -15.04 21.61 9.75
CA ASP A 150 -13.68 21.54 9.19
C ASP A 150 -13.05 20.15 9.36
N GLY A 151 -13.29 19.48 10.49
CA GLY A 151 -12.85 18.09 10.72
C GLY A 151 -13.45 17.12 9.71
N ALA A 152 -14.74 17.25 9.42
CA ALA A 152 -15.40 16.41 8.41
C ALA A 152 -14.83 16.68 7.01
N LYS A 153 -14.60 17.95 6.65
CA LYS A 153 -13.99 18.32 5.36
C LYS A 153 -12.58 17.75 5.23
N ALA A 154 -11.72 17.96 6.22
CA ALA A 154 -10.34 17.48 6.20
C ALA A 154 -10.29 15.94 6.16
N SER A 155 -11.14 15.24 6.94
CA SER A 155 -11.19 13.78 6.89
C SER A 155 -11.67 13.24 5.54
N ARG A 156 -12.59 13.93 4.85
CA ARG A 156 -13.03 13.51 3.51
C ARG A 156 -11.93 13.70 2.48
N GLU A 157 -11.15 14.76 2.59
CA GLU A 157 -10.00 15.01 1.71
C GLU A 157 -8.94 13.91 1.88
N GLU A 158 -8.54 13.63 3.12
CA GLU A 158 -7.56 12.57 3.42
C GLU A 158 -8.06 11.20 2.93
N GLN A 159 -9.34 10.86 3.17
CA GLN A 159 -9.92 9.61 2.65
C GLN A 159 -9.89 9.52 1.13
N THR A 160 -10.19 10.64 0.45
CA THR A 160 -10.18 10.69 -1.01
C THR A 160 -8.80 10.39 -1.54
N ILE A 161 -7.78 11.00 -0.96
CA ILE A 161 -6.38 10.76 -1.37
C ILE A 161 -5.95 9.33 -1.05
N ILE A 162 -6.31 8.76 0.12
CA ILE A 162 -6.05 7.34 0.43
C ILE A 162 -6.66 6.43 -0.64
N ASN A 163 -7.90 6.71 -1.06
CA ASN A 163 -8.57 5.94 -2.12
C ASN A 163 -7.87 6.07 -3.48
N GLU A 164 -7.43 7.28 -3.84
CA GLU A 164 -6.70 7.49 -5.10
C GLU A 164 -5.32 6.82 -5.08
N MET A 165 -4.61 6.82 -3.95
CA MET A 165 -3.36 6.05 -3.80
C MET A 165 -3.60 4.55 -3.98
N LEU A 166 -4.67 4.00 -3.39
CA LEU A 166 -5.06 2.60 -3.57
C LEU A 166 -5.37 2.28 -5.04
N LYS A 167 -6.18 3.11 -5.71
CA LYS A 167 -6.50 2.94 -7.14
C LYS A 167 -5.26 3.03 -8.02
N GLY A 168 -4.39 4.02 -7.78
CA GLY A 168 -3.14 4.20 -8.50
C GLY A 168 -2.24 2.99 -8.36
N LYS A 169 -2.14 2.41 -7.16
CA LYS A 169 -1.33 1.21 -6.92
C LYS A 169 -1.92 -0.04 -7.58
N ILE A 170 -3.25 -0.21 -7.57
CA ILE A 170 -3.92 -1.28 -8.33
C ILE A 170 -3.68 -1.12 -9.83
N HIS A 171 -3.71 0.10 -10.37
CA HIS A 171 -3.44 0.36 -11.77
C HIS A 171 -2.00 -0.03 -12.17
N GLN A 172 -1.01 0.26 -11.31
CA GLN A 172 0.39 -0.16 -11.51
C GLN A 172 0.58 -1.68 -11.54
N GLY A 173 -0.34 -2.44 -10.95
CA GLY A 173 -0.33 -3.90 -10.95
C GLY A 173 -0.97 -4.55 -12.17
N LYS A 174 -1.62 -3.79 -13.05
CA LYS A 174 -2.09 -4.30 -14.34
C LYS A 174 -0.90 -4.38 -15.29
N ILE A 175 -0.21 -5.52 -15.28
CA ILE A 175 0.83 -5.92 -16.24
C ILE A 175 0.15 -6.40 -17.53
#